data_AF-A0A3M7TMZ3-F1
#
_entry.id   AF-A0A3M7TMZ3-F1
#
_cell.length_a   1.000
_cell.length_b   1.000
_cell.length_c   1.000
_cell.angle_alpha   90.00
_cell.angle_beta   90.00
_cell.angle_gamma   90.00
#
_symmetry.space_group_name_H-M   'P 1'
#
loop_
_entity.id
_entity.type
_entity.pdbx_description
1 polymer ?
#
loop_
_entity_poly.entity_id
_entity_poly.type
_entity_poly.pdbx_seq_one_letter_code
_entity_poly.pdbx_strand_id
1 'polypeptide(L)'
;MKNMFITRNLDEFLKTHGCEFLKELIACMQERVEVSVEEFQVWRLKRKHKNKYILILDDGNYNKIKTLVVTIPNCSVNKLKLYFENDTLTFPNER
;
A
#
# COMPACT_ATOMS: atom_id res chain seq x y z
N MET A 1 -0.03 8.09 -15.47
CA MET A 1 -0.42 7.62 -14.11
C MET A 1 -1.94 7.52 -14.04
N LYS A 2 -2.46 6.39 -13.56
CA LYS A 2 -3.87 6.23 -13.21
C LYS A 2 -4.19 7.21 -12.07
N ASN A 3 -5.35 7.88 -12.09
CA ASN A 3 -5.77 8.71 -10.97
C ASN A 3 -6.02 7.79 -9.77
N MET A 4 -5.25 7.95 -8.70
CA MET A 4 -5.43 7.20 -7.46
C MET A 4 -6.03 8.13 -6.40
N PHE A 5 -7.19 7.76 -5.88
CA PHE A 5 -7.85 8.42 -4.76
C PHE A 5 -7.45 7.76 -3.44
N ILE A 6 -7.51 8.51 -2.34
CA ILE A 6 -7.18 8.01 -1.01
C ILE A 6 -8.23 8.53 -0.03
N THR A 7 -8.75 7.67 0.84
CA THR A 7 -9.66 8.12 1.90
C THR A 7 -8.97 9.11 2.82
N ARG A 8 -9.74 10.08 3.31
CA ARG A 8 -9.23 11.15 4.16
C ARG A 8 -8.49 10.61 5.39
N ASN A 9 -9.09 9.64 6.10
CA ASN A 9 -8.48 9.11 7.31
C ASN A 9 -7.17 8.37 7.02
N LEU A 10 -7.08 7.65 5.89
CA LEU A 10 -5.84 7.01 5.48
C LEU A 10 -4.76 8.04 5.14
N ASP A 11 -5.11 9.08 4.37
CA ASP A 11 -4.14 10.13 4.00
C ASP A 11 -3.60 10.86 5.25
N GLU A 12 -4.47 11.26 6.17
CA GLU A 12 -4.10 11.86 7.45
C GLU A 12 -3.22 10.91 8.27
N PHE A 13 -3.59 9.62 8.36
CA PHE A 13 -2.80 8.62 9.08
C PHE A 13 -1.38 8.46 8.50
N LEU A 14 -1.25 8.36 7.18
CA LEU A 14 0.04 8.18 6.52
C LEU A 14 0.94 9.41 6.73
N LYS A 15 0.38 10.61 6.71
CA LYS A 15 1.07 11.87 7.04
C LYS A 15 1.57 11.88 8.47
N THR A 16 0.67 11.68 9.44
CA THR A 16 1.00 11.69 10.88
C THR A 16 2.09 10.68 11.24
N HIS A 17 2.12 9.53 10.55
CA HIS A 17 3.07 8.47 10.85
C HIS A 17 4.29 8.43 9.92
N GLY A 18 4.46 9.40 9.00
CA GLY A 18 5.62 9.47 8.11
C GLY A 18 5.70 8.33 7.07
N CYS A 19 4.56 7.77 6.67
CA CYS A 19 4.46 6.65 5.75
C CYS A 19 3.94 7.06 4.35
N GLU A 20 4.02 8.35 4.00
CA GLU A 20 3.44 8.91 2.77
C GLU A 20 4.03 8.32 1.48
N PHE A 21 5.31 7.95 1.50
CA PHE A 21 5.99 7.28 0.38
C PHE A 21 5.25 6.01 -0.09
N LEU A 22 4.46 5.39 0.79
CA LEU A 22 3.65 4.23 0.43
C LEU A 22 2.62 4.55 -0.67
N LYS A 23 2.07 5.77 -0.68
CA LYS A 23 1.10 6.23 -1.69
C LYS A 23 1.76 6.26 -3.07
N GLU A 24 2.90 6.93 -3.16
CA GLU A 24 3.67 7.05 -4.41
C GLU A 24 4.11 5.67 -4.91
N LEU A 25 4.60 4.81 -4.02
CA LEU A 25 5.01 3.47 -4.38
C LEU A 25 3.85 2.64 -4.95
N ILE A 26 2.67 2.65 -4.31
CA ILE A 26 1.50 1.92 -4.81
C ILE A 26 1.04 2.50 -6.14
N ALA A 27 1.03 3.82 -6.31
CA ALA A 27 0.68 4.47 -7.57
C ALA A 27 1.63 4.07 -8.72
N CYS A 28 2.95 4.06 -8.48
CA CYS A 28 3.94 3.59 -9.46
C CYS A 28 3.75 2.11 -9.79
N MET A 29 3.34 1.29 -8.82
CA MET A 29 3.06 -0.13 -9.07
C MET A 29 1.86 -0.35 -9.99
N GLN A 30 0.91 0.59 -10.08
CA GLN A 30 -0.21 0.50 -11.02
C GLN A 30 0.22 0.64 -12.49
N GLU A 31 1.47 1.01 -12.78
CA GLU A 31 2.01 0.99 -14.15
C GLU A 31 2.38 -0.42 -14.61
N ARG A 32 2.42 -1.38 -13.69
CA ARG A 32 2.73 -2.79 -13.98
C ARG A 32 1.45 -3.55 -14.30
N VAL A 33 1.43 -4.22 -15.45
CA VAL A 33 0.28 -5.00 -15.91
C VAL A 33 -0.10 -6.07 -14.89
N GLU A 34 0.88 -6.75 -14.27
CA GLU A 34 0.58 -7.78 -13.26
C GLU A 34 -0.08 -7.25 -11.98
N VAL A 35 -0.10 -5.92 -11.77
CA VAL A 35 -0.77 -5.28 -10.63
C VAL A 35 -2.08 -4.66 -11.06
N SER A 36 -2.10 -3.92 -12.17
CA SER A 36 -3.26 -3.13 -12.57
C SER A 36 -4.44 -3.94 -13.11
N VAL A 37 -4.22 -5.20 -13.49
CA VAL A 37 -5.30 -6.13 -13.88
C VAL A 37 -6.12 -6.63 -12.69
N GLU A 38 -5.61 -6.49 -11.47
CA GLU A 38 -6.29 -6.92 -10.26
C GLU A 38 -7.34 -5.90 -9.84
N GLU A 39 -8.61 -6.31 -9.89
CA GLU A 39 -9.75 -5.48 -9.49
C GLU A 39 -9.73 -5.14 -7.99
N PHE A 40 -9.24 -6.08 -7.18
CA PHE A 40 -9.08 -5.93 -5.74
C PHE A 40 -7.67 -6.29 -5.31
N GLN A 41 -7.01 -5.33 -4.65
CA GLN A 41 -5.63 -5.47 -4.21
C GLN A 41 -5.52 -5.29 -2.70
N VAL A 42 -4.77 -6.18 -2.06
CA VAL A 42 -4.44 -6.11 -0.63
C VAL A 42 -2.96 -5.82 -0.47
N TRP A 43 -2.65 -4.65 0.06
CA TRP A 43 -1.29 -4.21 0.33
C TRP A 43 -0.95 -4.39 1.82
N ARG A 44 0.06 -5.20 2.11
CA ARG A 44 0.53 -5.47 3.48
C ARG A 44 1.96 -5.00 3.67
N LEU A 45 2.15 -3.99 4.50
CA LEU A 45 3.45 -3.51 4.92
C LEU A 45 3.84 -4.18 6.25
N LYS A 46 5.06 -4.68 6.36
CA LYS A 46 5.64 -5.24 7.60
C LYS A 46 7.07 -4.77 7.80
N ARG A 47 7.37 -4.14 8.93
CA ARG A 47 8.72 -3.74 9.30
C ARG A 47 9.61 -4.96 9.52
N LYS A 48 10.78 -4.96 8.90
CA LYS A 48 11.86 -5.94 9.12
C LYS A 48 12.80 -5.46 10.21
N HIS A 49 13.39 -4.28 10.02
CA HIS A 49 14.41 -3.72 10.91
C HIS A 49 14.58 -2.23 10.64
N LYS A 50 14.53 -1.40 11.69
CA LYS A 50 14.61 0.07 11.60
C LYS A 50 13.63 0.60 10.53
N ASN A 51 14.16 1.23 9.48
CA ASN A 51 13.40 1.80 8.37
C ASN A 51 13.21 0.84 7.18
N LYS A 52 13.60 -0.44 7.28
CA LYS A 52 13.40 -1.44 6.23
C LYS A 52 12.09 -2.21 6.43
N TYR A 53 11.34 -2.35 5.35
CA TYR A 53 10.02 -2.98 5.30
C TYR A 53 9.94 -4.01 4.19
N ILE A 54 9.03 -4.97 4.36
CA ILE A 54 8.47 -5.75 3.26
C ILE A 54 7.10 -5.18 2.94
N LEU A 55 6.86 -4.90 1.66
CA LEU A 55 5.53 -4.65 1.11
C LEU A 55 5.11 -5.87 0.29
N ILE A 56 3.94 -6.42 0.61
CA ILE A 56 3.36 -7.58 -0.07
C ILE A 56 2.07 -7.13 -0.74
N LEU A 57 1.87 -7.54 -1.99
CA LEU A 57 0.60 -7.43 -2.71
C LEU A 57 -0.01 -8.83 -2.84
N ASP A 58 -1.27 -8.97 -2.45
CA ASP A 58 -2.12 -10.13 -2.73
C ASP A 58 -3.47 -9.74 -3.33
N ASP A 59 -4.13 -10.67 -4.02
CA ASP A 59 -5.43 -10.52 -4.71
C ASP A 59 -6.66 -10.56 -3.78
N GLY A 60 -6.46 -10.55 -2.46
CA GLY A 60 -7.54 -10.74 -1.48
C GLY A 60 -7.92 -12.19 -1.20
N ASN A 61 -7.51 -13.14 -2.05
CA ASN A 61 -7.59 -14.58 -1.82
C ASN A 61 -6.28 -15.17 -1.29
N TYR A 62 -5.38 -14.32 -0.78
CA TYR A 62 -4.05 -14.66 -0.29
C TYR A 62 -3.09 -15.16 -1.36
N ASN A 63 -3.42 -15.04 -2.66
CA ASN A 63 -2.47 -15.31 -3.73
C ASN A 63 -1.51 -14.12 -3.82
N LYS A 64 -0.23 -14.36 -3.49
CA LYS A 64 0.79 -13.32 -3.52
C LYS A 64 1.19 -13.02 -4.95
N ILE A 65 1.05 -11.76 -5.33
CA ILE A 65 1.39 -11.26 -6.67
C ILE A 65 2.79 -10.66 -6.66
N LYS A 66 3.10 -9.87 -5.63
CA LYS A 66 4.39 -9.19 -5.52
C LYS A 66 4.88 -9.11 -4.08
N THR A 67 6.20 -9.07 -3.93
CA THR A 67 6.87 -8.76 -2.68
C THR A 67 8.04 -7.83 -2.96
N LEU A 68 8.10 -6.71 -2.23
CA LEU A 68 9.12 -5.68 -2.37
C LEU A 68 9.78 -5.43 -1.02
N VAL A 69 11.09 -5.25 -1.03
CA VAL A 69 11.82 -4.72 0.13
C VAL A 69 11.99 -3.23 -0.09
N VAL A 70 11.50 -2.42 0.86
CA VAL A 70 11.48 -0.96 0.72
C VAL A 70 12.02 -0.30 1.98
N THR A 71 12.60 0.88 1.82
CA THR A 71 13.09 1.69 2.93
C THR A 71 12.17 2.90 3.08
N ILE A 72 11.57 3.08 4.26
CA ILE A 72 10.70 4.21 4.57
C ILE A 72 11.24 4.90 5.82
N PRO A 73 12.12 5.91 5.68
CA PRO A 73 12.92 6.48 6.78
C PRO A 73 12.10 6.97 7.98
N ASN A 74 10.98 7.63 7.73
CA ASN A 74 10.19 8.32 8.76
C ASN A 74 8.95 7.53 9.20
N CYS A 75 8.69 6.37 8.61
CA CYS A 75 7.49 5.62 8.93
C CYS A 75 7.61 5.03 10.33
N SER A 76 6.67 5.37 11.22
CA SER A 76 6.64 4.92 12.62
C SER A 76 5.82 3.63 12.82
N VAL A 77 5.07 3.22 11.81
CA VAL A 77 4.20 2.03 11.84
C VAL A 77 5.02 0.75 11.66
N ASN A 78 4.67 -0.32 12.40
CA ASN A 78 5.30 -1.63 12.25
C ASN A 78 4.59 -2.54 11.23
N LYS A 79 3.27 -2.39 11.11
CA LYS A 79 2.43 -3.16 10.19
C LYS A 79 1.28 -2.30 9.69
N LEU A 80 0.95 -2.43 8.41
CA LEU A 80 -0.18 -1.74 7.80
C LEU A 80 -0.83 -2.66 6.78
N LYS A 81 -2.16 -2.66 6.72
CA LYS A 81 -2.94 -3.37 5.70
C LYS A 81 -3.84 -2.34 5.04
N LEU A 82 -3.77 -2.25 3.71
CA LEU A 82 -4.56 -1.34 2.89
C LEU A 82 -5.28 -2.14 1.80
N TYR A 83 -6.40 -1.61 1.35
CA TYR A 83 -7.10 -2.09 0.17
C TYR A 83 -7.00 -1.07 -0.95
N PHE A 84 -6.87 -1.56 -2.17
CA PHE A 84 -6.96 -0.74 -3.37
C PHE A 84 -7.96 -1.39 -4.33
N GLU A 85 -9.03 -0.66 -4.62
CA GLU A 85 -10.09 -1.05 -5.55
C GLU A 85 -10.79 0.20 -6.08
N ASN A 86 -11.36 0.13 -7.29
CA ASN A 86 -12.05 1.26 -7.91
C ASN A 86 -11.22 2.56 -7.84
N ASP A 87 -9.93 2.43 -8.09
CA ASP A 87 -8.94 3.52 -8.04
C ASP A 87 -8.80 4.22 -6.69
N THR A 88 -9.31 3.62 -5.61
CA THR A 88 -9.31 4.19 -4.27
C THR A 88 -8.49 3.32 -3.31
N LEU A 89 -7.52 3.95 -2.63
CA LEU A 89 -6.75 3.35 -1.55
C LEU A 89 -7.41 3.65 -0.20
N THR A 90 -7.71 2.61 0.57
CA THR A 90 -8.47 2.73 1.83
C THR A 90 -7.92 1.83 2.93
N PHE A 91 -8.32 2.10 4.18
CA PHE A 91 -8.21 1.09 5.22
C PHE A 91 -9.27 -0.02 5.04
N PRO A 92 -9.00 -1.25 5.54
CA PRO A 92 -9.95 -2.34 5.45
C PRO A 92 -11.33 -2.11 6.06
N ASN A 93 -11.45 -1.23 7.05
CA ASN A 93 -12.69 -0.86 7.71
C ASN A 93 -13.41 0.34 7.06
N GLU A 94 -12.84 0.90 5.99
CA GLU A 94 -13.41 1.99 5.20
C GLU A 94 -13.83 1.53 3.79
N ARG A 95 -13.60 0.25 3.49
CA ARG A 95 -14.10 -0.42 2.30
C ARG A 95 -15.59 -0.73 2.45
#